data_AF-A0A4R2HGK9-F1
#
_entry.id   AF-A0A4R2HGK9-F1
#
_cell.length_a   1.000
_cell.length_b   1.000
_cell.length_c   1.000
_cell.angle_alpha   90.00
_cell.angle_beta   90.00
_cell.angle_gamma   90.00
#
_symmetry.space_group_name_H-M   'P 1'
#
loop_
_entity.id
_entity.type
_entity.pdbx_description
1 polymer ?
#
loop_
_entity_poly.entity_id
_entity_poly.type
_entity_poly.pdbx_seq_one_letter_code
_entity_poly.pdbx_strand_id
1 'polypeptide(L)'
;MFVGIVSSLSLLVSPLGAPPPAPSTPAVTMPVDRATQATICNKYCDARDPALSPGDRAPVSATLFGRTITLHFDDADAMGWASIENGNPGDEIWLDRSMDGGRTWTDGSRLGNTAIPSGQSGWRTQMYNVDDWNNHGVGALRACGKAGDRPDIACTAWARTTWNAGDRRTAAATAQMQFYNYATGLFDTTGWWNSANALNAVIDNIRVSGMASYQYAIARTYDLNLNAAQGQFRNDYIDDTGWWGLAWIAAYDLTGETRYLQTARADADHMAAYWDNTCGGGVWWSEAKTYKNAISNSLYIHLNAALHNRITGDTAYLQRAQSGWTWFQQTGMVNSSYLVNDGIDLSTCRNNGDTAWTYNQGVLLGALTELSTATNNSAHLTTARQLADAATTASSLHTADGILREPCESGDCGGDGPSFKGAHVRGLAKLNAALSDHPYTTYLQRQADRAFASDRTAMDQYGLRWYGPIDTLDAARQQSALDLLNGVPDPG
;
A
#
# COMPACT_ATOMS: atom_id res chain seq x y z
N MET A 1 -16.66 3.50 76.46
CA MET A 1 -17.94 3.28 75.76
C MET A 1 -18.20 4.54 74.93
N PHE A 2 -18.46 4.39 73.62
CA PHE A 2 -18.60 5.44 72.57
C PHE A 2 -17.30 6.20 72.23
N VAL A 3 -16.58 5.88 71.15
CA VAL A 3 -16.82 6.11 69.70
C VAL A 3 -16.93 7.60 69.35
N GLY A 4 -15.87 8.12 68.71
CA GLY A 4 -15.83 9.40 68.02
C GLY A 4 -14.94 9.28 66.78
N ILE A 5 -15.58 9.27 65.62
CA ILE A 5 -15.06 9.01 64.28
C ILE A 5 -14.45 10.31 63.70
N VAL A 6 -13.26 10.23 63.12
CA VAL A 6 -12.81 11.18 62.08
C VAL A 6 -12.33 10.33 60.91
N SER A 7 -13.08 10.40 59.80
CA SER A 7 -12.76 9.76 58.52
C SER A 7 -11.66 10.54 57.79
N SER A 8 -10.55 9.88 57.54
CA SER A 8 -9.59 10.22 56.49
C SER A 8 -9.67 9.11 55.43
N LEU A 9 -10.32 9.41 54.31
CA LEU A 9 -10.48 8.51 53.18
C LEU A 9 -9.20 8.57 52.33
N SER A 10 -8.30 7.62 52.54
CA SER A 10 -7.22 7.32 51.60
C SER A 10 -7.80 6.52 50.44
N LEU A 11 -7.83 7.11 49.25
CA LEU A 11 -8.14 6.42 47.99
C LEU A 11 -6.99 5.45 47.67
N LEU A 12 -7.23 4.17 47.94
CA LEU A 12 -6.46 3.06 47.40
C LEU A 12 -6.74 2.94 45.90
N VAL A 13 -5.69 3.15 45.10
CA VAL A 13 -5.66 2.79 43.67
C VAL A 13 -5.75 1.27 43.57
N SER A 14 -6.87 0.76 43.07
CA SER A 14 -6.97 -0.63 42.60
C SER A 14 -6.47 -0.73 41.16
N PRO A 15 -5.68 -1.76 40.81
CA PRO A 15 -5.28 -2.00 39.44
C PRO A 15 -6.51 -2.45 38.62
N LEU A 16 -6.71 -1.84 37.46
CA LEU A 16 -7.68 -2.28 36.46
C LEU A 16 -7.36 -3.72 36.07
N GLY A 17 -8.25 -4.64 36.42
CA GLY A 17 -8.17 -6.05 36.03
C GLY A 17 -8.31 -6.20 34.52
N ALA A 18 -7.57 -7.16 33.96
CA ALA A 18 -7.66 -7.57 32.57
C ALA A 18 -9.11 -7.98 32.20
N PRO A 19 -9.57 -7.70 30.97
CA PRO A 19 -10.89 -8.12 30.52
C PRO A 19 -11.01 -9.66 30.49
N PRO A 20 -12.19 -10.24 30.76
CA PRO A 20 -12.39 -11.68 30.78
C PRO A 20 -12.22 -12.28 29.36
N PRO A 21 -11.73 -13.52 29.24
CA PRO A 21 -11.60 -14.19 27.96
C PRO A 21 -12.98 -14.41 27.33
N ALA A 22 -13.05 -14.18 26.01
CA ALA A 22 -14.26 -14.41 25.23
C ALA A 22 -14.69 -15.90 25.30
N PRO A 23 -16.00 -16.20 25.36
CA PRO A 23 -16.49 -17.58 25.39
C PRO A 23 -16.12 -18.31 24.09
N SER A 24 -15.47 -19.46 24.23
CA SER A 24 -15.17 -20.36 23.12
C SER A 24 -16.46 -21.00 22.59
N THR A 25 -16.83 -20.62 21.37
CA THR A 25 -17.86 -21.32 20.60
C THR A 25 -17.30 -22.67 20.13
N PRO A 26 -18.01 -23.80 20.34
CA PRO A 26 -17.58 -25.09 19.84
C PRO A 26 -17.64 -25.09 18.30
N ALA A 27 -16.59 -25.60 17.67
CA ALA A 27 -16.51 -25.75 16.22
C ALA A 27 -17.64 -26.67 15.73
N VAL A 28 -18.57 -26.12 14.98
CA VAL A 28 -19.54 -26.90 14.20
C VAL A 28 -18.80 -27.38 12.95
N THR A 29 -18.51 -28.68 12.89
CA THR A 29 -18.04 -29.33 11.67
C THR A 29 -19.18 -29.37 10.66
N MET A 30 -19.16 -28.42 9.73
CA MET A 30 -20.03 -28.45 8.55
C MET A 30 -19.50 -29.53 7.58
N PRO A 31 -20.36 -30.34 6.95
CA PRO A 31 -19.94 -31.25 5.89
C PRO A 31 -19.38 -30.44 4.72
N VAL A 32 -18.18 -30.79 4.26
CA VAL A 32 -17.51 -30.19 3.12
C VAL A 32 -18.19 -30.71 1.85
N ASP A 33 -19.19 -30.00 1.36
CA ASP A 33 -19.57 -30.11 -0.05
C ASP A 33 -18.36 -29.66 -0.87
N ARG A 34 -17.75 -30.58 -1.63
CA ARG A 34 -16.75 -30.23 -2.66
C ARG A 34 -17.43 -29.38 -3.71
N ALA A 35 -17.50 -28.07 -3.48
CA ALA A 35 -17.85 -27.11 -4.50
C ALA A 35 -16.86 -27.31 -5.66
N THR A 36 -17.36 -27.73 -6.82
CA THR A 36 -16.57 -27.73 -8.05
C THR A 36 -16.20 -26.28 -8.33
N GLN A 37 -14.90 -25.97 -8.23
CA GLN A 37 -14.41 -24.62 -8.49
C GLN A 37 -14.79 -24.23 -9.93
N ALA A 38 -15.41 -23.06 -10.11
CA ALA A 38 -15.84 -22.62 -11.43
C ALA A 38 -14.65 -22.54 -12.40
N THR A 39 -14.84 -23.06 -13.62
CA THR A 39 -13.86 -22.96 -14.71
C THR A 39 -13.65 -21.49 -15.04
N ILE A 40 -12.39 -21.04 -15.00
CA ILE A 40 -12.04 -19.69 -15.45
C ILE A 40 -11.71 -19.74 -16.94
N CYS A 41 -12.23 -18.77 -17.69
CA CYS A 41 -11.99 -18.59 -19.11
C CYS A 41 -11.61 -17.15 -19.42
N ASN A 42 -10.31 -16.93 -19.67
CA ASN A 42 -9.77 -15.69 -20.22
C ASN A 42 -9.56 -15.88 -21.73
N LYS A 43 -8.33 -15.71 -22.23
CA LYS A 43 -7.96 -16.03 -23.62
C LYS A 43 -8.20 -17.50 -23.96
N TYR A 44 -7.85 -18.37 -23.01
CA TYR A 44 -8.22 -19.78 -23.00
C TYR A 44 -8.87 -20.16 -21.67
N CYS A 45 -9.66 -21.22 -21.70
CA CYS A 45 -10.21 -21.80 -20.48
C CYS A 45 -9.17 -22.63 -19.73
N ASP A 46 -9.38 -22.75 -18.42
CA ASP A 46 -8.71 -23.73 -17.57
C ASP A 46 -8.72 -25.12 -18.21
N ALA A 47 -7.78 -25.97 -17.81
CA ALA A 47 -7.58 -27.32 -18.35
C ALA A 47 -7.03 -27.37 -19.81
N ARG A 48 -6.30 -26.33 -20.26
CA ARG A 48 -5.60 -26.32 -21.54
C ARG A 48 -4.36 -27.22 -21.49
N ASP A 49 -4.01 -27.92 -22.57
CA ASP A 49 -2.80 -28.75 -22.63
C ASP A 49 -1.52 -27.88 -22.71
N PRO A 50 -0.58 -27.97 -21.74
CA PRO A 50 0.74 -27.33 -21.81
C PRO A 50 1.53 -27.58 -23.11
N ALA A 51 1.27 -28.65 -23.86
CA ALA A 51 1.91 -28.88 -25.16
C ALA A 51 1.59 -27.79 -26.21
N LEU A 52 0.54 -26.99 -25.97
CA LEU A 52 0.14 -25.86 -26.81
C LEU A 52 0.73 -24.52 -26.34
N SER A 53 1.49 -24.52 -25.25
CA SER A 53 2.10 -23.30 -24.71
C SER A 53 3.19 -22.76 -25.64
N PRO A 54 3.22 -21.46 -25.97
CA PRO A 54 4.30 -20.82 -26.69
C PRO A 54 5.52 -20.49 -25.80
N GLY A 55 5.44 -20.69 -24.47
CA GLY A 55 6.52 -20.39 -23.54
C GLY A 55 6.53 -21.29 -22.30
N ASP A 56 7.67 -21.33 -21.60
CA ASP A 56 7.82 -22.10 -20.36
C ASP A 56 8.79 -21.37 -19.42
N ARG A 57 8.23 -20.54 -18.55
CA ARG A 57 8.99 -19.90 -17.46
C ARG A 57 8.76 -20.67 -16.16
N ALA A 58 9.83 -21.11 -15.52
CA ALA A 58 9.79 -21.83 -14.25
C ALA A 58 10.39 -21.00 -13.10
N PRO A 59 9.63 -20.07 -12.47
CA PRO A 59 10.20 -19.13 -11.51
C PRO A 59 10.51 -19.73 -10.14
N VAL A 60 9.86 -20.83 -9.76
CA VAL A 60 9.96 -21.42 -8.43
C VAL A 60 9.89 -22.95 -8.49
N SER A 61 10.62 -23.60 -7.59
CA SER A 61 10.59 -25.05 -7.40
C SER A 61 10.64 -25.41 -5.91
N ALA A 62 10.27 -26.64 -5.60
CA ALA A 62 10.36 -27.24 -4.27
C ALA A 62 10.84 -28.69 -4.38
N THR A 63 11.41 -29.21 -3.30
CA THR A 63 11.91 -30.59 -3.24
C THR A 63 11.11 -31.43 -2.24
N LEU A 64 10.79 -32.67 -2.63
CA LEU A 64 10.13 -33.65 -1.75
C LEU A 64 10.83 -35.00 -1.85
N PHE A 65 11.65 -35.36 -0.86
CA PHE A 65 12.36 -36.65 -0.83
C PHE A 65 13.06 -37.02 -2.15
N GLY A 66 13.77 -36.05 -2.76
CA GLY A 66 14.47 -36.23 -4.05
C GLY A 66 13.63 -35.93 -5.30
N ARG A 67 12.32 -35.74 -5.17
CA ARG A 67 11.45 -35.26 -6.25
C ARG A 67 11.60 -33.76 -6.42
N THR A 68 11.53 -33.29 -7.66
CA THR A 68 11.50 -31.85 -7.98
C THR A 68 10.08 -31.50 -8.38
N ILE A 69 9.47 -30.55 -7.68
CA ILE A 69 8.17 -29.96 -8.03
C ILE A 69 8.43 -28.57 -8.59
N THR A 70 7.95 -28.31 -9.80
CA THR A 70 8.19 -27.04 -10.50
C THR A 70 6.86 -26.41 -10.90
N LEU A 71 6.73 -25.11 -10.65
CA LEU A 71 5.65 -24.29 -11.18
C LEU A 71 6.11 -23.63 -12.47
N HIS A 72 5.32 -23.76 -13.52
CA HIS A 72 5.58 -23.23 -14.84
C HIS A 72 4.52 -22.21 -15.25
N PHE A 73 4.91 -21.23 -16.05
CA PHE A 73 4.02 -20.22 -16.62
C PHE A 73 4.21 -20.06 -18.12
N ASP A 74 3.06 -19.91 -18.77
CA ASP A 74 2.90 -19.29 -20.08
C ASP A 74 2.51 -17.82 -19.85
N ASP A 75 3.50 -16.92 -19.90
CA ASP A 75 3.28 -15.50 -19.67
C ASP A 75 2.44 -14.84 -20.78
N ALA A 76 2.45 -15.40 -22.00
CA ALA A 76 1.74 -14.82 -23.14
C ALA A 76 0.23 -15.15 -23.11
N ASP A 77 -0.12 -16.33 -22.59
CA ASP A 77 -1.53 -16.74 -22.42
C ASP A 77 -2.05 -16.53 -20.99
N ALA A 78 -1.21 -16.05 -20.06
CA ALA A 78 -1.51 -15.83 -18.65
C ALA A 78 -2.01 -17.08 -17.90
N MET A 79 -1.38 -18.23 -18.19
CA MET A 79 -1.71 -19.53 -17.58
C MET A 79 -0.48 -20.18 -16.94
N GLY A 80 -0.69 -21.09 -16.00
CA GLY A 80 0.39 -21.89 -15.41
C GLY A 80 0.03 -23.36 -15.22
N TRP A 81 1.05 -24.20 -15.10
CA TRP A 81 0.93 -25.64 -14.81
C TRP A 81 2.02 -26.08 -13.82
N ALA A 82 1.82 -27.25 -13.22
CA ALA A 82 2.81 -27.85 -12.33
C ALA A 82 3.43 -29.10 -12.97
N SER A 83 4.69 -29.38 -12.65
CA SER A 83 5.35 -30.64 -12.97
C SER A 83 5.98 -31.26 -11.72
N ILE A 84 6.10 -32.59 -11.75
CA ILE A 84 6.87 -33.37 -10.80
C ILE A 84 7.86 -34.25 -11.57
N GLU A 85 9.12 -34.24 -11.16
CA GLU A 85 10.21 -34.99 -11.77
C GLU A 85 10.96 -35.81 -10.71
N ASN A 86 11.71 -36.83 -11.16
CA ASN A 86 12.43 -37.77 -10.30
C ASN A 86 11.51 -38.47 -9.28
N GLY A 87 10.27 -38.71 -9.69
CA GLY A 87 9.25 -39.40 -8.90
C GLY A 87 9.04 -40.84 -9.33
N ASN A 88 8.13 -41.49 -8.62
CA ASN A 88 7.65 -42.84 -8.87
C ASN A 88 6.20 -42.81 -9.35
N PRO A 89 5.75 -43.83 -10.10
CA PRO A 89 4.34 -43.99 -10.42
C PRO A 89 3.45 -43.88 -9.17
N GLY A 90 2.41 -43.06 -9.25
CA GLY A 90 1.50 -42.77 -8.13
C GLY A 90 1.84 -41.53 -7.31
N ASP A 91 3.01 -40.90 -7.49
CA ASP A 91 3.26 -39.57 -6.91
C ASP A 91 2.31 -38.54 -7.51
N GLU A 92 1.67 -37.74 -6.66
CA GLU A 92 0.63 -36.78 -7.03
C GLU A 92 1.22 -35.38 -7.27
N ILE A 93 0.65 -34.65 -8.24
CA ILE A 93 0.96 -33.25 -8.53
C ILE A 93 -0.33 -32.47 -8.84
N TRP A 94 -0.43 -31.25 -8.30
CA TRP A 94 -1.53 -30.31 -8.55
C TRP A 94 -1.07 -28.86 -8.43
N LEU A 95 -1.93 -27.93 -8.84
CA LEU A 95 -1.82 -26.51 -8.56
C LEU A 95 -2.80 -26.10 -7.47
N ASP A 96 -2.42 -25.17 -6.58
CA ASP A 96 -3.38 -24.37 -5.82
C ASP A 96 -3.47 -22.97 -6.44
N ARG A 97 -4.66 -22.35 -6.38
CA ARG A 97 -4.91 -20.98 -6.87
C ARG A 97 -5.48 -20.10 -5.75
N SER A 98 -4.94 -18.88 -5.63
CA SER A 98 -5.41 -17.85 -4.71
C SER A 98 -5.73 -16.56 -5.50
N MET A 99 -6.71 -15.79 -5.01
CA MET A 99 -7.10 -14.47 -5.56
C MET A 99 -6.74 -13.31 -4.63
N ASP A 100 -5.98 -13.59 -3.57
CA ASP A 100 -5.68 -12.64 -2.51
C ASP A 100 -4.18 -12.67 -2.12
N GLY A 101 -3.32 -13.03 -3.07
CA GLY A 101 -1.87 -13.07 -2.87
C GLY A 101 -1.40 -14.24 -2.01
N GLY A 102 -2.15 -15.35 -1.99
CA GLY A 102 -1.79 -16.57 -1.26
C GLY A 102 -2.19 -16.55 0.22
N ARG A 103 -2.93 -15.53 0.68
CA ARG A 103 -3.42 -15.41 2.07
C ARG A 103 -4.50 -16.44 2.35
N THR A 104 -5.41 -16.63 1.40
CA THR A 104 -6.40 -17.69 1.41
C THR A 104 -6.41 -18.43 0.08
N TRP A 105 -6.74 -19.71 0.14
CA TRP A 105 -7.11 -20.53 -0.99
C TRP A 105 -8.05 -21.59 -0.44
N THR A 106 -9.06 -21.98 -1.21
CA THR A 106 -10.00 -23.00 -0.74
C THR A 106 -9.26 -24.31 -0.55
N ASP A 107 -9.36 -24.92 0.64
CA ASP A 107 -8.88 -26.28 0.90
C ASP A 107 -9.51 -27.22 -0.13
N GLY A 108 -8.69 -27.71 -1.07
CA GLY A 108 -9.18 -28.53 -2.19
C GLY A 108 -9.10 -27.89 -3.57
N SER A 109 -8.47 -26.71 -3.71
CA SER A 109 -8.07 -26.13 -5.00
C SER A 109 -7.08 -27.00 -5.78
N ARG A 110 -7.01 -28.34 -5.61
CA ARG A 110 -6.10 -29.26 -6.30
C ARG A 110 -6.39 -29.30 -7.81
N LEU A 111 -6.16 -28.19 -8.48
CA LEU A 111 -6.42 -27.95 -9.88
C LEU A 111 -5.54 -28.90 -10.68
N GLY A 112 -6.19 -29.66 -11.56
CA GLY A 112 -5.51 -30.63 -12.41
C GLY A 112 -4.83 -31.76 -11.65
N ASN A 113 -5.29 -32.09 -10.44
CA ASN A 113 -4.71 -33.16 -9.65
C ASN A 113 -4.57 -34.44 -10.47
N THR A 114 -3.33 -34.90 -10.59
CA THR A 114 -2.96 -36.07 -11.39
C THR A 114 -1.80 -36.78 -10.69
N ALA A 115 -1.47 -37.99 -11.14
CA ALA A 115 -0.33 -38.74 -10.64
C ALA A 115 0.61 -39.17 -11.77
N ILE A 116 1.86 -39.45 -11.43
CA ILE A 116 2.82 -40.03 -12.38
C ILE A 116 2.28 -41.38 -12.87
N PRO A 117 2.10 -41.56 -14.20
CA PRO A 117 1.64 -42.82 -14.75
C PRO A 117 2.64 -43.97 -14.57
N SER A 118 2.18 -45.21 -14.72
CA SER A 118 3.06 -46.38 -14.74
C SER A 118 4.12 -46.26 -15.85
N GLY A 119 5.37 -46.61 -15.53
CA GLY A 119 6.49 -46.57 -16.47
C GLY A 119 7.11 -45.18 -16.68
N GLN A 120 6.62 -44.14 -16.01
CA GLN A 120 7.17 -42.78 -16.05
C GLN A 120 7.85 -42.41 -14.72
N SER A 121 8.79 -41.47 -14.77
CA SER A 121 9.46 -40.87 -13.60
C SER A 121 9.14 -39.39 -13.40
N GLY A 122 8.25 -38.84 -14.22
CA GLY A 122 7.76 -37.47 -14.11
C GLY A 122 6.43 -37.29 -14.82
N TRP A 123 5.70 -36.25 -14.43
CA TRP A 123 4.41 -35.90 -15.03
C TRP A 123 4.07 -34.43 -14.79
N ARG A 124 2.97 -33.96 -15.40
CA ARG A 124 2.51 -32.58 -15.28
C ARG A 124 0.99 -32.47 -15.24
N THR A 125 0.50 -31.37 -14.68
CA THR A 125 -0.91 -30.98 -14.75
C THR A 125 -1.24 -30.42 -16.15
N GLN A 126 -2.52 -30.10 -16.37
CA GLN A 126 -2.94 -29.14 -17.41
C GLN A 126 -2.63 -27.70 -16.97
N MET A 127 -2.81 -26.73 -17.87
CA MET A 127 -2.67 -25.30 -17.59
C MET A 127 -3.98 -24.71 -17.05
N TYR A 128 -3.85 -23.80 -16.09
CA TYR A 128 -4.94 -23.06 -15.46
C TYR A 128 -4.65 -21.57 -15.49
N ASN A 129 -5.70 -20.76 -15.65
CA ASN A 129 -5.60 -19.31 -15.58
C ASN A 129 -5.12 -18.87 -14.20
N VAL A 130 -4.22 -17.89 -14.20
CA VAL A 130 -3.75 -17.24 -12.97
C VAL A 130 -4.82 -16.28 -12.44
N ASP A 131 -5.22 -15.32 -13.28
CA ASP A 131 -6.22 -14.29 -12.96
C ASP A 131 -7.65 -14.69 -13.35
N ASP A 132 -8.65 -14.09 -12.69
CA ASP A 132 -10.06 -14.12 -13.08
C ASP A 132 -10.53 -12.74 -13.56
N TRP A 133 -10.20 -12.38 -14.81
CA TRP A 133 -10.49 -11.03 -15.30
C TRP A 133 -11.98 -10.72 -15.39
N ASN A 134 -12.83 -11.72 -15.61
CA ASN A 134 -14.28 -11.54 -15.67
C ASN A 134 -14.87 -11.15 -14.31
N ASN A 135 -14.19 -11.52 -13.20
CA ASN A 135 -14.59 -11.20 -11.84
C ASN A 135 -13.60 -10.26 -11.13
N HIS A 136 -12.70 -9.62 -11.87
CA HIS A 136 -11.66 -8.72 -11.34
C HIS A 136 -10.74 -9.35 -10.27
N GLY A 137 -10.53 -10.67 -10.35
CA GLY A 137 -9.63 -11.42 -9.47
C GLY A 137 -8.20 -11.37 -9.98
N VAL A 138 -7.28 -10.83 -9.18
CA VAL A 138 -5.84 -10.87 -9.44
C VAL A 138 -5.24 -12.04 -8.68
N GLY A 139 -4.74 -13.02 -9.42
CA GLY A 139 -4.43 -14.34 -8.87
C GLY A 139 -2.95 -14.62 -8.65
N ALA A 140 -2.71 -15.77 -8.03
CA ALA A 140 -1.41 -16.41 -7.94
C ALA A 140 -1.60 -17.93 -7.97
N LEU A 141 -0.57 -18.64 -8.43
CA LEU A 141 -0.51 -20.10 -8.41
C LEU A 141 0.67 -20.59 -7.55
N ARG A 142 0.53 -21.78 -6.98
CA ARG A 142 1.65 -22.57 -6.47
C ARG A 142 1.50 -24.02 -6.90
N ALA A 143 2.62 -24.69 -7.17
CA ALA A 143 2.64 -26.12 -7.46
C ALA A 143 2.83 -26.90 -6.16
N CYS A 144 2.04 -27.94 -5.96
CA CYS A 144 2.15 -28.82 -4.81
C CYS A 144 2.20 -30.28 -5.27
N GLY A 145 3.00 -31.08 -4.57
CA GLY A 145 3.17 -32.49 -4.87
C GLY A 145 3.27 -33.33 -3.61
N LYS A 146 2.98 -34.61 -3.77
CA LYS A 146 2.93 -35.60 -2.68
C LYS A 146 3.48 -36.94 -3.19
N ALA A 147 4.30 -37.59 -2.39
CA ALA A 147 4.73 -38.94 -2.69
C ALA A 147 3.54 -39.92 -2.59
N GLY A 148 3.39 -40.85 -3.54
CA GLY A 148 2.23 -41.76 -3.58
C GLY A 148 2.17 -42.72 -2.39
N ASP A 149 3.31 -42.98 -1.76
CA ASP A 149 3.49 -43.90 -0.65
C ASP A 149 3.55 -43.22 0.73
N ARG A 150 3.45 -41.88 0.80
CA ARG A 150 3.63 -41.11 2.06
C ARG A 150 2.63 -39.94 2.18
N PRO A 151 2.35 -39.43 3.39
CA PRO A 151 1.40 -38.34 3.57
C PRO A 151 1.98 -36.95 3.26
N ASP A 152 3.30 -36.78 3.25
CA ASP A 152 3.97 -35.48 3.17
C ASP A 152 3.73 -34.75 1.85
N ILE A 153 3.42 -33.46 1.95
CA ILE A 153 3.19 -32.55 0.82
C ILE A 153 4.30 -31.50 0.84
N ALA A 154 4.87 -31.21 -0.33
CA ALA A 154 5.69 -30.02 -0.54
C ALA A 154 5.03 -29.12 -1.58
N CYS A 155 5.13 -27.80 -1.38
CA CYS A 155 4.63 -26.81 -2.31
C CYS A 155 5.73 -25.80 -2.63
N THR A 156 5.69 -25.26 -3.85
CA THR A 156 6.49 -24.09 -4.22
C THR A 156 6.02 -22.86 -3.44
N ALA A 157 6.85 -21.81 -3.44
CA ALA A 157 6.34 -20.47 -3.15
C ALA A 157 5.21 -20.12 -4.16
N TRP A 158 4.33 -19.20 -3.76
CA TRP A 158 3.39 -18.60 -4.69
C TRP A 158 4.14 -17.75 -5.73
N ALA A 159 3.66 -17.80 -6.98
CA ALA A 159 4.16 -16.97 -8.06
C ALA A 159 3.02 -16.67 -9.05
N ARG A 160 3.32 -15.82 -10.04
CA ARG A 160 2.35 -15.40 -11.06
C ARG A 160 3.02 -15.19 -12.42
N THR A 161 2.20 -15.02 -13.44
CA THR A 161 2.62 -14.61 -14.79
C THR A 161 3.13 -13.18 -14.79
N THR A 162 3.97 -12.83 -15.77
CA THR A 162 4.40 -11.45 -16.04
C THR A 162 3.43 -10.67 -16.92
N TRP A 163 2.29 -11.27 -17.28
CA TRP A 163 1.13 -10.56 -17.82
C TRP A 163 0.68 -9.44 -16.85
N ASN A 164 0.42 -8.24 -17.38
CA ASN A 164 0.21 -7.01 -16.60
C ASN A 164 1.33 -6.68 -15.58
N ALA A 165 2.53 -7.23 -15.79
CA ALA A 165 3.71 -7.01 -14.95
C ALA A 165 5.00 -7.01 -15.79
N GLY A 166 4.97 -6.25 -16.89
CA GLY A 166 6.07 -6.20 -17.86
C GLY A 166 7.33 -5.49 -17.35
N ASP A 167 7.19 -4.63 -16.35
CA ASP A 167 8.28 -3.92 -15.68
C ASP A 167 8.09 -3.95 -14.15
N ARG A 168 9.06 -3.41 -13.39
CA ARG A 168 8.99 -3.40 -11.92
C ARG A 168 7.76 -2.65 -11.39
N ARG A 169 7.31 -1.59 -12.08
CA ARG A 169 6.22 -0.71 -11.64
C ARG A 169 4.87 -1.42 -11.78
N THR A 170 4.60 -1.95 -12.96
CA THR A 170 3.41 -2.73 -13.29
C THR A 170 3.35 -4.03 -12.49
N ALA A 171 4.50 -4.66 -12.23
CA ALA A 171 4.60 -5.80 -11.33
C ALA A 171 4.16 -5.47 -9.91
N ALA A 172 4.72 -4.40 -9.32
CA ALA A 172 4.33 -3.93 -7.99
C ALA A 172 2.86 -3.46 -7.93
N ALA A 173 2.34 -2.86 -9.00
CA ALA A 173 0.94 -2.44 -9.08
C ALA A 173 0.00 -3.65 -9.08
N THR A 174 0.32 -4.68 -9.84
CA THR A 174 -0.48 -5.91 -9.80
C THR A 174 -0.39 -6.59 -8.43
N ALA A 175 0.79 -6.62 -7.81
CA ALA A 175 0.94 -7.14 -6.45
C ALA A 175 0.12 -6.33 -5.43
N GLN A 176 0.01 -5.01 -5.58
CA GLN A 176 -0.91 -4.19 -4.80
C GLN A 176 -2.37 -4.63 -4.99
N MET A 177 -2.75 -4.99 -6.21
CA MET A 177 -4.12 -5.39 -6.54
C MET A 177 -4.49 -6.78 -6.01
N GLN A 178 -3.53 -7.61 -5.60
CA GLN A 178 -3.81 -8.83 -4.82
C GLN A 178 -4.35 -8.54 -3.41
N PHE A 179 -4.23 -7.29 -2.94
CA PHE A 179 -4.84 -6.83 -1.70
C PHE A 179 -6.17 -6.11 -1.91
N TYR A 180 -6.56 -5.83 -3.16
CA TYR A 180 -7.80 -5.12 -3.45
C TYR A 180 -9.01 -6.05 -3.29
N ASN A 181 -9.91 -5.68 -2.39
CA ASN A 181 -11.13 -6.41 -2.14
C ASN A 181 -12.26 -5.79 -2.94
N TYR A 182 -12.67 -6.46 -4.02
CA TYR A 182 -13.71 -5.95 -4.91
C TYR A 182 -15.07 -5.79 -4.21
N ALA A 183 -15.36 -6.54 -3.14
CA ALA A 183 -16.62 -6.44 -2.41
C ALA A 183 -16.71 -5.17 -1.56
N THR A 184 -15.59 -4.71 -0.98
CA THR A 184 -15.52 -3.50 -0.15
C THR A 184 -15.04 -2.28 -0.92
N GLY A 185 -14.36 -2.47 -2.05
CA GLY A 185 -13.69 -1.41 -2.78
C GLY A 185 -12.48 -0.84 -2.03
N LEU A 186 -11.95 -1.55 -1.05
CA LEU A 186 -10.80 -1.13 -0.25
C LEU A 186 -9.68 -2.17 -0.34
N PHE A 187 -8.51 -1.84 0.20
CA PHE A 187 -7.40 -2.78 0.27
C PHE A 187 -7.44 -3.49 1.62
N ASP A 188 -7.53 -4.82 1.61
CA ASP A 188 -7.46 -5.62 2.82
C ASP A 188 -6.11 -5.42 3.53
N THR A 189 -6.02 -5.85 4.79
CA THR A 189 -4.79 -5.81 5.63
C THR A 189 -4.31 -4.41 6.02
N THR A 190 -5.05 -3.36 5.67
CA THR A 190 -4.70 -1.99 6.03
C THR A 190 -5.91 -1.13 6.41
N GLY A 191 -5.66 0.09 6.87
CA GLY A 191 -6.67 1.04 7.34
C GLY A 191 -7.33 1.87 6.24
N TRP A 192 -8.22 2.76 6.67
CA TRP A 192 -9.02 3.63 5.81
C TRP A 192 -8.15 4.61 5.00
N TRP A 193 -7.30 5.39 5.64
CA TRP A 193 -6.42 6.34 4.95
C TRP A 193 -5.26 5.66 4.21
N ASN A 194 -4.80 4.50 4.68
CA ASN A 194 -3.83 3.69 3.94
C ASN A 194 -4.43 3.18 2.62
N SER A 195 -5.73 2.82 2.61
CA SER A 195 -6.43 2.45 1.37
C SER A 195 -6.51 3.63 0.38
N ALA A 196 -6.63 4.87 0.86
CA ALA A 196 -6.53 6.06 0.01
C ALA A 196 -5.15 6.16 -0.67
N ASN A 197 -4.08 5.91 0.10
CA ASN A 197 -2.72 5.89 -0.42
C ASN A 197 -2.49 4.75 -1.41
N ALA A 198 -3.04 3.57 -1.14
CA ALA A 198 -2.94 2.40 -2.03
C ALA A 198 -3.65 2.67 -3.36
N LEU A 199 -4.84 3.25 -3.32
CA LEU A 199 -5.55 3.66 -4.54
C LEU A 199 -4.76 4.74 -5.30
N ASN A 200 -4.21 5.74 -4.59
CA ASN A 200 -3.41 6.78 -5.21
C ASN A 200 -2.17 6.21 -5.91
N ALA A 201 -1.46 5.26 -5.28
CA ALA A 201 -0.32 4.58 -5.88
C ALA A 201 -0.71 3.79 -7.15
N VAL A 202 -1.90 3.17 -7.18
CA VAL A 202 -2.45 2.53 -8.39
C VAL A 202 -2.79 3.56 -9.47
N ILE A 203 -3.40 4.70 -9.11
CA ILE A 203 -3.71 5.79 -10.05
C ILE A 203 -2.43 6.35 -10.67
N ASP A 204 -1.42 6.65 -9.86
CA ASP A 204 -0.14 7.15 -10.35
C ASP A 204 0.55 6.10 -11.21
N ASN A 205 0.43 4.80 -10.89
CA ASN A 205 0.95 3.73 -11.75
C ASN A 205 0.30 3.74 -13.14
N ILE A 206 -1.04 3.87 -13.22
CA ILE A 206 -1.75 3.97 -14.50
C ILE A 206 -1.22 5.16 -15.30
N ARG A 207 -1.01 6.31 -14.66
CA ARG A 207 -0.49 7.53 -15.31
C ARG A 207 0.91 7.36 -15.87
N VAL A 208 1.82 6.73 -15.13
CA VAL A 208 3.24 6.64 -15.53
C VAL A 208 3.55 5.44 -16.42
N SER A 209 2.80 4.35 -16.32
CA SER A 209 3.02 3.13 -17.12
C SER A 209 2.06 2.98 -18.30
N GLY A 210 0.90 3.65 -18.26
CA GLY A 210 -0.19 3.44 -19.23
C GLY A 210 -0.99 2.15 -19.01
N MET A 211 -0.70 1.36 -17.96
CA MET A 211 -1.40 0.11 -17.68
C MET A 211 -2.79 0.36 -17.08
N ALA A 212 -3.82 0.47 -17.93
CA ALA A 212 -5.19 0.77 -17.51
C ALA A 212 -5.95 -0.40 -16.87
N SER A 213 -5.34 -1.60 -16.76
CA SER A 213 -5.99 -2.84 -16.30
C SER A 213 -6.68 -2.74 -14.93
N TYR A 214 -6.24 -1.82 -14.07
CA TYR A 214 -6.77 -1.62 -12.72
C TYR A 214 -7.59 -0.33 -12.54
N GLN A 215 -7.89 0.39 -13.62
CA GLN A 215 -8.66 1.63 -13.55
C GLN A 215 -10.06 1.44 -12.95
N TYR A 216 -10.64 0.24 -13.04
CA TYR A 216 -11.93 -0.09 -12.42
C TYR A 216 -11.95 0.16 -10.90
N ALA A 217 -10.79 0.05 -10.23
CA ALA A 217 -10.69 0.22 -8.79
C ALA A 217 -11.11 1.63 -8.36
N ILE A 218 -10.87 2.65 -9.19
CA ILE A 218 -11.20 4.05 -8.87
C ILE A 218 -12.71 4.23 -8.69
N ALA A 219 -13.49 3.83 -9.71
CA ALA A 219 -14.96 3.93 -9.66
C ALA A 219 -15.54 2.98 -8.61
N ARG A 220 -15.02 1.75 -8.51
CA ARG A 220 -15.51 0.76 -7.54
C ARG A 220 -15.31 1.20 -6.10
N THR A 221 -14.13 1.74 -5.77
CA THR A 221 -13.84 2.30 -4.44
C THR A 221 -14.75 3.48 -4.15
N TYR A 222 -14.89 4.41 -5.10
CA TYR A 222 -15.73 5.59 -4.96
C TYR A 222 -17.19 5.22 -4.68
N ASP A 223 -17.79 4.40 -5.54
CA ASP A 223 -19.23 4.09 -5.51
C ASP A 223 -19.64 3.33 -4.25
N LEU A 224 -18.78 2.44 -3.74
CA LEU A 224 -19.05 1.69 -2.51
C LEU A 224 -18.88 2.53 -1.25
N ASN A 225 -17.93 3.47 -1.26
CA ASN A 225 -17.50 4.16 -0.04
C ASN A 225 -17.91 5.63 0.03
N LEU A 226 -18.61 6.16 -0.97
CA LEU A 226 -19.09 7.55 -0.99
C LEU A 226 -19.90 7.92 0.26
N ASN A 227 -20.65 6.99 0.83
CA ASN A 227 -21.45 7.24 2.04
C ASN A 227 -20.85 6.63 3.32
N ALA A 228 -19.61 6.12 3.27
CA ALA A 228 -18.92 5.61 4.45
C ALA A 228 -18.53 6.74 5.40
N ALA A 229 -18.31 6.40 6.68
CA ALA A 229 -17.98 7.34 7.75
C ALA A 229 -18.96 8.55 7.78
N GLN A 230 -18.48 9.76 7.54
CA GLN A 230 -19.30 10.98 7.52
C GLN A 230 -19.83 11.33 6.12
N GLY A 231 -19.63 10.45 5.14
CA GLY A 231 -19.98 10.66 3.75
C GLY A 231 -19.02 11.58 3.00
N GLN A 232 -18.97 11.42 1.69
CA GLN A 232 -18.03 12.07 0.78
C GLN A 232 -16.57 11.83 1.17
N PHE A 233 -16.24 10.68 1.76
CA PHE A 233 -14.90 10.34 2.26
C PHE A 233 -14.38 11.17 3.44
N ARG A 234 -15.25 12.01 4.04
CA ARG A 234 -14.95 12.74 5.27
C ARG A 234 -14.89 11.80 6.48
N ASN A 235 -14.01 12.14 7.41
CA ASN A 235 -13.68 11.34 8.58
C ASN A 235 -13.47 12.24 9.82
N ASP A 236 -13.57 11.66 11.01
CA ASP A 236 -13.31 12.35 12.28
C ASP A 236 -11.82 12.65 12.49
N TYR A 237 -10.94 11.86 11.86
CA TYR A 237 -9.55 12.21 11.61
C TYR A 237 -9.46 13.08 10.35
N ILE A 238 -8.90 14.28 10.50
CA ILE A 238 -8.93 15.31 9.46
C ILE A 238 -7.87 15.02 8.39
N ASP A 239 -6.75 14.42 8.78
CA ASP A 239 -5.75 13.86 7.87
C ASP A 239 -6.32 12.72 7.01
N ASP A 240 -7.11 11.80 7.57
CA ASP A 240 -7.81 10.75 6.78
C ASP A 240 -8.62 11.35 5.62
N THR A 241 -9.33 12.45 5.89
CA THR A 241 -10.06 13.21 4.86
C THR A 241 -9.11 13.80 3.82
N GLY A 242 -7.97 14.37 4.25
CA GLY A 242 -6.96 14.92 3.35
C GLY A 242 -6.30 13.89 2.43
N TRP A 243 -6.07 12.66 2.93
CA TRP A 243 -5.54 11.56 2.12
C TRP A 243 -6.48 11.15 0.99
N TRP A 244 -7.77 11.02 1.28
CA TRP A 244 -8.78 10.76 0.26
C TRP A 244 -8.93 11.92 -0.71
N GLY A 245 -8.96 13.16 -0.23
CA GLY A 245 -9.01 14.34 -1.09
C GLY A 245 -7.89 14.35 -2.14
N LEU A 246 -6.66 14.01 -1.76
CA LEU A 246 -5.54 13.89 -2.70
C LEU A 246 -5.66 12.69 -3.65
N ALA A 247 -6.22 11.56 -3.21
CA ALA A 247 -6.53 10.44 -4.10
C ALA A 247 -7.60 10.83 -5.13
N TRP A 248 -8.58 11.66 -4.76
CA TRP A 248 -9.61 12.16 -5.67
C TRP A 248 -9.10 13.22 -6.63
N ILE A 249 -8.13 14.04 -6.22
CA ILE A 249 -7.38 14.89 -7.16
C ILE A 249 -6.67 14.01 -8.21
N ALA A 250 -5.97 12.96 -7.78
CA ALA A 250 -5.28 12.06 -8.71
C ALA A 250 -6.28 11.35 -9.66
N ALA A 251 -7.43 10.91 -9.14
CA ALA A 251 -8.50 10.31 -9.94
C ALA A 251 -9.07 11.29 -10.98
N TYR A 252 -9.31 12.55 -10.59
CA TYR A 252 -9.75 13.60 -11.52
C TYR A 252 -8.71 13.85 -12.61
N ASP A 253 -7.43 13.95 -12.27
CA ASP A 253 -6.35 14.17 -13.23
C ASP A 253 -6.24 13.05 -14.26
N LEU A 254 -6.50 11.81 -13.85
CA LEU A 254 -6.44 10.64 -14.73
C LEU A 254 -7.70 10.52 -15.60
N THR A 255 -8.89 10.76 -15.05
CA THR A 255 -10.17 10.41 -15.70
C THR A 255 -10.92 11.59 -16.31
N GLY A 256 -10.68 12.80 -15.82
CA GLY A 256 -11.48 13.99 -16.12
C GLY A 256 -12.88 13.99 -15.50
N GLU A 257 -13.25 12.99 -14.70
CA GLU A 257 -14.60 12.89 -14.14
C GLU A 257 -14.80 13.88 -12.98
N THR A 258 -15.74 14.81 -13.14
CA THR A 258 -15.95 15.92 -12.19
C THR A 258 -16.39 15.48 -10.80
N ARG A 259 -16.93 14.26 -10.63
CA ARG A 259 -17.34 13.74 -9.31
C ARG A 259 -16.16 13.62 -8.34
N TYR A 260 -14.99 13.27 -8.85
CA TYR A 260 -13.79 13.16 -8.02
C TYR A 260 -13.31 14.55 -7.57
N LEU A 261 -13.28 15.53 -8.47
CA LEU A 261 -12.95 16.91 -8.12
C LEU A 261 -13.95 17.50 -7.12
N GLN A 262 -15.25 17.21 -7.27
CA GLN A 262 -16.28 17.66 -6.33
C GLN A 262 -16.10 17.06 -4.93
N THR A 263 -15.75 15.77 -4.83
CA THR A 263 -15.43 15.14 -3.55
C THR A 263 -14.16 15.74 -2.94
N ALA A 264 -13.09 15.94 -3.71
CA ALA A 264 -11.88 16.60 -3.22
C ALA A 264 -12.15 18.02 -2.66
N ARG A 265 -13.09 18.76 -3.26
CA ARG A 265 -13.56 20.05 -2.73
C ARG A 265 -14.27 19.90 -1.38
N ALA A 266 -15.16 18.91 -1.25
CA ALA A 266 -15.85 18.61 0.01
C ALA A 266 -14.86 18.23 1.12
N ASP A 267 -13.83 17.46 0.79
CA ASP A 267 -12.75 17.09 1.70
C ASP A 267 -11.95 18.32 2.16
N ALA A 268 -11.55 19.20 1.23
CA ALA A 268 -10.83 20.43 1.58
C ALA A 268 -11.67 21.40 2.42
N ASP A 269 -12.98 21.49 2.13
CA ASP A 269 -13.92 22.30 2.91
C ASP A 269 -14.16 21.72 4.31
N HIS A 270 -14.18 20.38 4.45
CA HIS A 270 -14.21 19.71 5.74
C HIS A 270 -12.96 20.01 6.55
N MET A 271 -11.76 19.83 5.98
CA MET A 271 -10.51 20.18 6.66
C MET A 271 -10.48 21.65 7.09
N ALA A 272 -10.96 22.57 6.24
CA ALA A 272 -11.03 23.99 6.56
C ALA A 272 -11.97 24.30 7.74
N ALA A 273 -13.04 23.51 7.94
CA ALA A 273 -13.94 23.67 9.10
C ALA A 273 -13.26 23.34 10.45
N TYR A 274 -12.14 22.61 10.41
CA TYR A 274 -11.29 22.30 11.56
C TYR A 274 -10.06 23.20 11.67
N TRP A 275 -9.98 24.27 10.89
CA TRP A 275 -9.06 25.38 11.13
C TRP A 275 -9.63 26.34 12.17
N ASP A 276 -8.83 26.75 13.16
CA ASP A 276 -9.18 27.84 14.07
C ASP A 276 -7.97 28.67 14.52
N ASN A 277 -8.21 29.69 15.37
CA ASN A 277 -7.18 30.61 15.85
C ASN A 277 -6.34 30.08 17.02
N THR A 278 -6.59 28.86 17.51
CA THR A 278 -5.73 28.25 18.53
C THR A 278 -4.33 28.09 17.96
N CYS A 279 -3.31 28.61 18.65
CA CYS A 279 -1.96 28.70 18.13
C CYS A 279 -1.83 29.49 16.81
N GLY A 280 -2.67 30.51 16.63
CA GLY A 280 -2.58 31.45 15.50
C GLY A 280 -3.04 30.90 14.16
N GLY A 281 -3.63 29.70 14.13
CA GLY A 281 -4.03 29.02 12.90
C GLY A 281 -3.86 27.50 13.00
N GLY A 282 -3.92 26.85 11.85
CA GLY A 282 -3.71 25.42 11.70
C GLY A 282 -4.98 24.60 11.86
N VAL A 283 -5.04 23.52 11.08
CA VAL A 283 -6.08 22.49 11.15
C VAL A 283 -5.79 21.54 12.31
N TRP A 284 -6.83 21.17 13.05
CA TRP A 284 -6.78 20.12 14.08
C TRP A 284 -6.59 18.74 13.45
N TRP A 285 -5.91 17.84 14.16
CA TRP A 285 -5.72 16.46 13.71
C TRP A 285 -7.03 15.67 13.66
N SER A 286 -7.92 15.90 14.62
CA SER A 286 -9.23 15.25 14.69
C SER A 286 -10.30 16.19 15.24
N GLU A 287 -11.56 15.78 15.16
CA GLU A 287 -12.69 16.54 15.73
C GLU A 287 -12.59 16.73 17.25
N ALA A 288 -11.81 15.89 17.93
CA ALA A 288 -11.55 16.02 19.36
C ALA A 288 -10.73 17.28 19.70
N LYS A 289 -10.04 17.89 18.71
CA LYS A 289 -9.26 19.13 18.85
C LYS A 289 -8.22 19.09 19.98
N THR A 290 -7.53 17.96 20.10
CA THR A 290 -6.51 17.72 21.13
C THR A 290 -5.07 17.92 20.63
N TYR A 291 -4.85 17.98 19.32
CA TYR A 291 -3.51 18.04 18.74
C TYR A 291 -3.53 18.71 17.35
N LYS A 292 -2.51 19.53 17.07
CA LYS A 292 -2.24 20.08 15.73
C LYS A 292 -0.89 19.54 15.27
N ASN A 293 -0.91 18.72 14.22
CA ASN A 293 0.26 18.03 13.73
C ASN A 293 0.66 18.46 12.31
N ALA A 294 1.89 18.11 11.94
CA ALA A 294 2.46 18.41 10.64
C ALA A 294 1.68 17.74 9.51
N ILE A 295 1.19 16.52 9.69
CA ILE A 295 0.52 15.79 8.61
C ILE A 295 -0.78 16.45 8.17
N SER A 296 -1.70 16.74 9.10
CA SER A 296 -3.01 17.34 8.76
C SER A 296 -2.83 18.69 8.07
N ASN A 297 -1.85 19.46 8.51
CA ASN A 297 -1.57 20.78 7.97
C ASN A 297 -0.81 20.72 6.63
N SER A 298 0.08 19.75 6.43
CA SER A 298 0.74 19.53 5.13
C SER A 298 -0.26 19.07 4.08
N LEU A 299 -1.17 18.15 4.43
CA LEU A 299 -2.28 17.71 3.58
C LEU A 299 -3.22 18.86 3.25
N TYR A 300 -3.55 19.72 4.22
CA TYR A 300 -4.38 20.89 4.01
C TYR A 300 -3.75 21.84 2.97
N ILE A 301 -2.46 22.16 3.11
CA ILE A 301 -1.76 23.00 2.13
C ILE A 301 -1.76 22.34 0.75
N HIS A 302 -1.45 21.04 0.69
CA HIS A 302 -1.36 20.28 -0.55
C HIS A 302 -2.70 20.24 -1.29
N LEU A 303 -3.77 19.83 -0.61
CA LEU A 303 -5.08 19.66 -1.22
C LEU A 303 -5.65 21.00 -1.71
N ASN A 304 -5.51 22.07 -0.92
CA ASN A 304 -5.97 23.40 -1.32
C ASN A 304 -5.16 23.96 -2.51
N ALA A 305 -3.83 23.80 -2.52
CA ALA A 305 -3.02 24.22 -3.67
C ALA A 305 -3.37 23.42 -4.93
N ALA A 306 -3.55 22.10 -4.79
CA ALA A 306 -3.93 21.23 -5.89
C ALA A 306 -5.31 21.57 -6.47
N LEU A 307 -6.30 21.87 -5.62
CA LEU A 307 -7.62 22.32 -6.05
C LEU A 307 -7.55 23.64 -6.81
N HIS A 308 -6.81 24.62 -6.29
CA HIS A 308 -6.63 25.90 -6.97
C HIS A 308 -6.07 25.72 -8.39
N ASN A 309 -5.03 24.90 -8.54
CA ASN A 309 -4.42 24.61 -9.85
C ASN A 309 -5.40 24.00 -10.87
N ARG A 310 -6.49 23.39 -10.41
CA ARG A 310 -7.47 22.67 -11.24
C ARG A 310 -8.80 23.42 -11.41
N ILE A 311 -9.01 24.52 -10.70
CA ILE A 311 -10.26 25.29 -10.73
C ILE A 311 -9.96 26.71 -11.23
N THR A 312 -10.30 26.97 -12.49
CA THR A 312 -10.08 28.28 -13.11
C THR A 312 -10.76 29.40 -12.32
N GLY A 313 -9.97 30.40 -11.93
CA GLY A 313 -10.47 31.57 -11.20
C GLY A 313 -10.75 31.33 -9.72
N ASP A 314 -10.41 30.16 -9.16
CA ASP A 314 -10.45 29.97 -7.72
C ASP A 314 -9.51 30.96 -7.02
N THR A 315 -9.97 31.56 -5.94
CA THR A 315 -9.12 32.34 -5.02
C THR A 315 -9.20 31.83 -3.59
N ALA A 316 -10.20 31.00 -3.28
CA ALA A 316 -10.47 30.56 -1.91
C ALA A 316 -9.47 29.48 -1.48
N TYR A 317 -9.26 28.47 -2.32
CA TYR A 317 -8.30 27.41 -2.01
C TYR A 317 -6.86 27.94 -2.08
N LEU A 318 -6.55 28.86 -3.00
CA LEU A 318 -5.25 29.56 -3.00
C LEU A 318 -4.98 30.25 -1.66
N GLN A 319 -5.93 31.07 -1.17
CA GLN A 319 -5.77 31.77 0.09
C GLN A 319 -5.57 30.81 1.25
N ARG A 320 -6.33 29.71 1.30
CA ARG A 320 -6.20 28.67 2.32
C ARG A 320 -4.82 28.01 2.29
N ALA A 321 -4.31 27.66 1.12
CA ALA A 321 -2.99 27.06 0.97
C ALA A 321 -1.87 28.02 1.43
N GLN A 322 -1.96 29.30 1.05
CA GLN A 322 -1.02 30.33 1.47
C GLN A 322 -1.06 30.59 3.00
N SER A 323 -2.26 30.67 3.59
CA SER A 323 -2.43 30.81 5.04
C SER A 323 -1.92 29.59 5.81
N GLY A 324 -2.20 28.39 5.30
CA GLY A 324 -1.67 27.14 5.84
C GLY A 324 -0.15 27.13 5.86
N TRP A 325 0.48 27.48 4.72
CA TRP A 325 1.94 27.51 4.63
C TRP A 325 2.55 28.60 5.53
N THR A 326 1.96 29.80 5.56
CA THR A 326 2.42 30.88 6.45
C THR A 326 2.38 30.45 7.92
N TRP A 327 1.30 29.81 8.35
CA TRP A 327 1.18 29.28 9.71
C TRP A 327 2.22 28.20 9.98
N PHE A 328 2.37 27.24 9.07
CA PHE A 328 3.32 26.14 9.19
C PHE A 328 4.75 26.66 9.43
N GLN A 329 5.18 27.67 8.66
CA GLN A 329 6.49 28.31 8.82
C GLN A 329 6.66 28.96 10.19
N GLN A 330 5.59 29.52 10.77
CA GLN A 330 5.65 30.18 12.08
C GLN A 330 5.74 29.19 13.24
N THR A 331 5.24 27.96 13.10
CA THR A 331 5.27 26.96 14.18
C THR A 331 6.68 26.51 14.59
N GLY A 332 7.63 26.56 13.65
CA GLY A 332 8.97 25.98 13.81
C GLY A 332 9.02 24.45 13.68
N MET A 333 7.96 23.78 13.20
CA MET A 333 7.95 22.32 12.95
C MET A 333 9.05 21.89 11.97
N VAL A 334 9.42 22.75 11.02
CA VAL A 334 10.69 22.63 10.30
C VAL A 334 11.82 23.02 11.27
N ASN A 335 12.56 22.03 11.75
CA ASN A 335 13.63 22.23 12.73
C ASN A 335 14.93 22.73 12.10
N SER A 336 15.95 22.94 12.94
CA SER A 336 17.28 23.41 12.53
C SER A 336 18.05 22.45 11.62
N SER A 337 17.64 21.18 11.53
CA SER A 337 18.15 20.19 10.58
C SER A 337 17.34 20.14 9.29
N TYR A 338 16.39 21.06 9.08
CA TYR A 338 15.47 21.08 7.94
C TYR A 338 14.60 19.83 7.82
N LEU A 339 14.32 19.17 8.94
CA LEU A 339 13.34 18.09 9.04
C LEU A 339 12.07 18.61 9.71
N VAL A 340 10.95 18.01 9.34
CA VAL A 340 9.61 18.29 9.86
C VAL A 340 9.34 17.36 11.04
N ASN A 341 9.30 17.92 12.25
CA ASN A 341 8.84 17.21 13.45
C ASN A 341 7.31 17.03 13.44
N ASP A 342 6.81 16.17 14.33
CA ASP A 342 5.44 15.66 14.25
C ASP A 342 4.35 16.73 14.44
N GLY A 343 4.57 17.75 15.27
CA GLY A 343 3.53 18.70 15.57
C GLY A 343 3.95 19.86 16.46
N ILE A 344 2.96 20.45 17.12
CA ILE A 344 3.18 21.53 18.07
C ILE A 344 2.68 21.16 19.47
N ASP A 345 3.36 21.70 20.47
CA ASP A 345 2.85 21.74 21.84
C ASP A 345 1.82 22.86 21.96
N LEU A 346 0.60 22.55 22.41
CA LEU A 346 -0.51 23.53 22.46
C LEU A 346 -0.35 24.60 23.55
N SER A 347 0.55 24.39 24.53
CA SER A 347 0.81 25.39 25.57
C SER A 347 1.79 26.46 25.10
N THR A 348 2.74 26.09 24.24
CA THR A 348 3.75 27.00 23.68
C THR A 348 3.44 27.46 22.26
N CYS A 349 2.59 26.72 21.55
CA CYS A 349 2.30 26.87 20.13
C CYS A 349 3.55 26.80 19.24
N ARG A 350 4.54 26.02 19.67
CA ARG A 350 5.79 25.78 18.96
C ARG A 350 6.01 24.29 18.76
N ASN A 351 6.92 23.98 17.85
CA ASN A 351 7.41 22.63 17.59
C ASN A 351 7.61 21.83 18.88
N ASN A 352 6.98 20.64 18.95
CA ASN A 352 7.11 19.72 20.08
C ASN A 352 8.47 19.01 20.13
N GLY A 353 9.24 19.03 19.03
CA GLY A 353 10.51 18.33 18.92
C GLY A 353 10.38 16.81 18.78
N ASP A 354 9.15 16.31 18.58
CA ASP A 354 8.85 14.88 18.46
C ASP A 354 9.36 14.30 17.14
N THR A 355 9.27 12.97 16.99
CA THR A 355 9.83 12.22 15.87
C THR A 355 9.58 12.86 14.50
N ALA A 356 10.66 13.03 13.73
CA ALA A 356 10.56 13.35 12.32
C ALA A 356 10.30 12.04 11.54
N TRP A 357 9.07 11.87 11.08
CA TRP A 357 8.64 10.73 10.26
C TRP A 357 8.81 11.04 8.77
N THR A 358 9.05 10.04 7.92
CA THR A 358 9.35 10.30 6.49
C THR A 358 8.18 10.99 5.77
N TYR A 359 6.93 10.62 6.07
CA TYR A 359 5.73 11.16 5.44
C TYR A 359 5.52 12.66 5.70
N ASN A 360 5.83 13.15 6.91
CA ASN A 360 5.78 14.57 7.25
C ASN A 360 6.72 15.38 6.37
N GLN A 361 7.80 14.76 5.87
CA GLN A 361 8.70 15.38 4.92
C GLN A 361 8.04 15.41 3.53
N GLY A 362 7.71 14.25 2.97
CA GLY A 362 7.30 14.18 1.56
C GLY A 362 5.95 14.79 1.26
N VAL A 363 4.98 14.73 2.19
CA VAL A 363 3.69 15.40 1.97
C VAL A 363 3.88 16.91 1.86
N LEU A 364 4.77 17.49 2.66
CA LEU A 364 5.12 18.90 2.57
C LEU A 364 5.89 19.23 1.28
N LEU A 365 6.78 18.34 0.81
CA LEU A 365 7.44 18.51 -0.50
C LEU A 365 6.41 18.58 -1.64
N GLY A 366 5.43 17.67 -1.64
CA GLY A 366 4.32 17.69 -2.60
C GLY A 366 3.48 18.96 -2.49
N ALA A 367 3.17 19.38 -1.26
CA ALA A 367 2.41 20.59 -0.99
C ALA A 367 3.08 21.86 -1.53
N LEU A 368 4.40 22.02 -1.29
CA LEU A 368 5.17 23.16 -1.78
C LEU A 368 5.35 23.14 -3.30
N THR A 369 5.36 21.95 -3.91
CA THR A 369 5.40 21.80 -5.37
C THR A 369 4.11 22.29 -6.02
N GLU A 370 2.95 21.86 -5.51
CA GLU A 370 1.63 22.36 -5.97
C GLU A 370 1.47 23.85 -5.66
N LEU A 371 1.92 24.32 -4.48
CA LEU A 371 1.85 25.73 -4.09
C LEU A 371 2.73 26.64 -4.95
N SER A 372 3.89 26.16 -5.42
CA SER A 372 4.74 26.91 -6.35
C SER A 372 4.00 27.21 -7.65
N THR A 373 3.29 26.21 -8.19
CA THR A 373 2.44 26.36 -9.37
C THR A 373 1.29 27.31 -9.09
N ALA A 374 0.59 27.11 -7.96
CA ALA A 374 -0.59 27.90 -7.57
C ALA A 374 -0.30 29.40 -7.38
N THR A 375 0.91 29.73 -6.95
CA THR A 375 1.33 31.12 -6.69
C THR A 375 2.22 31.69 -7.79
N ASN A 376 2.64 30.88 -8.77
CA ASN A 376 3.71 31.19 -9.71
C ASN A 376 4.97 31.74 -9.02
N ASN A 377 5.37 31.11 -7.89
CA ASN A 377 6.50 31.52 -7.08
C ASN A 377 7.48 30.35 -6.86
N SER A 378 8.65 30.43 -7.50
CA SER A 378 9.70 29.41 -7.43
C SER A 378 10.37 29.30 -6.06
N ALA A 379 10.19 30.29 -5.17
CA ALA A 379 10.74 30.22 -3.82
C ALA A 379 10.21 29.01 -3.03
N HIS A 380 8.99 28.56 -3.31
CA HIS A 380 8.44 27.33 -2.71
C HIS A 380 9.23 26.08 -3.14
N LEU A 381 9.66 25.99 -4.40
CA LEU A 381 10.54 24.90 -4.86
C LEU A 381 11.93 25.00 -4.24
N THR A 382 12.46 26.21 -4.02
CA THR A 382 13.73 26.40 -3.29
C THR A 382 13.63 25.85 -1.87
N THR A 383 12.56 26.17 -1.13
CA THR A 383 12.34 25.59 0.20
C THR A 383 12.14 24.08 0.14
N ALA A 384 11.32 23.58 -0.80
CA ALA A 384 11.10 22.14 -0.96
C ALA A 384 12.42 21.39 -1.22
N ARG A 385 13.29 21.94 -2.07
CA ARG A 385 14.64 21.39 -2.34
C ARG A 385 15.48 21.32 -1.07
N GLN A 386 15.50 22.39 -0.26
CA GLN A 386 16.24 22.38 1.00
C GLN A 386 15.76 21.30 1.98
N LEU A 387 14.44 21.13 2.10
CA LEU A 387 13.85 20.08 2.93
C LEU A 387 14.18 18.68 2.38
N ALA A 388 14.11 18.50 1.06
CA ALA A 388 14.41 17.23 0.41
C ALA A 388 15.90 16.85 0.50
N ASP A 389 16.81 17.81 0.36
CA ASP A 389 18.25 17.61 0.54
C ASP A 389 18.57 17.10 1.96
N ALA A 390 17.92 17.66 2.97
CA ALA A 390 18.05 17.19 4.35
C ALA A 390 17.38 15.81 4.56
N ALA A 391 16.15 15.64 4.09
CA ALA A 391 15.39 14.41 4.30
C ALA A 391 16.03 13.20 3.62
N THR A 392 16.70 13.37 2.48
CA THR A 392 17.37 12.28 1.73
C THR A 392 18.77 11.93 2.26
N THR A 393 19.28 12.66 3.25
CA THR A 393 20.61 12.43 3.84
C THR A 393 20.59 12.27 5.36
N ALA A 394 19.46 12.53 6.01
CA ALA A 394 19.31 12.41 7.46
C ALA A 394 19.52 10.96 7.93
N SER A 395 20.47 10.77 8.85
CA SER A 395 20.78 9.46 9.44
C SER A 395 19.64 8.89 10.29
N SER A 396 18.73 9.72 10.79
CA SER A 396 17.52 9.28 11.49
C SER A 396 16.48 8.61 10.56
N LEU A 397 16.57 8.88 9.25
CA LEU A 397 15.67 8.34 8.21
C LEU A 397 16.36 7.32 7.31
N HIS A 398 17.63 6.98 7.57
CA HIS A 398 18.42 6.10 6.73
C HIS A 398 19.15 5.05 7.53
N THR A 399 19.31 3.86 6.96
CA THR A 399 20.31 2.90 7.43
C THR A 399 21.72 3.46 7.24
N ALA A 400 22.72 2.83 7.86
CA ALA A 400 24.13 3.16 7.63
C ALA A 400 24.51 3.05 6.13
N ASP A 401 23.84 2.16 5.39
CA ASP A 401 24.02 1.97 3.95
C ASP A 401 23.16 2.93 3.10
N GLY A 402 22.58 3.98 3.69
CA GLY A 402 21.85 5.02 2.97
C GLY A 402 20.51 4.58 2.38
N ILE A 403 19.86 3.57 2.98
CA ILE A 403 18.55 3.08 2.54
C ILE A 403 17.45 3.68 3.44
N LEU A 404 16.40 4.21 2.83
CA LEU A 404 15.30 4.87 3.55
C LEU A 404 14.63 3.89 4.52
N ARG A 405 14.48 4.35 5.77
CA ARG A 405 13.83 3.62 6.85
C ARG A 405 12.94 4.53 7.69
N GLU A 406 11.94 3.96 8.34
CA GLU A 406 11.26 4.64 9.43
C GLU A 406 12.06 4.57 10.75
N PRO A 407 11.95 5.59 11.61
CA PRO A 407 12.45 5.53 12.97
C PRO A 407 11.98 4.28 13.75
N CYS A 408 10.75 3.81 13.49
CA CYS A 408 10.16 2.65 14.15
C CYS A 408 10.68 1.28 13.68
N GLU A 409 11.45 1.16 12.59
CA GLU A 409 11.78 -0.16 11.98
C GLU A 409 12.65 -1.08 12.85
N SER A 410 13.22 -0.56 13.94
CA SER A 410 13.89 -1.35 14.99
C SER A 410 12.93 -2.01 15.98
N GLY A 411 11.64 -1.68 15.93
CA GLY A 411 10.58 -2.22 16.77
C GLY A 411 9.32 -2.49 15.95
N ASP A 412 8.19 -2.04 16.46
CA ASP A 412 6.89 -2.13 15.79
C ASP A 412 6.51 -0.78 15.17
N CYS A 413 6.12 -0.81 13.89
CA CYS A 413 5.66 0.35 13.14
C CYS A 413 4.12 0.47 13.09
N GLY A 414 3.41 -0.45 13.73
CA GLY A 414 1.95 -0.49 13.75
C GLY A 414 1.35 -0.64 12.34
N GLY A 415 0.07 -0.28 12.21
CA GLY A 415 -0.65 -0.30 10.93
C GLY A 415 -0.35 0.89 10.02
N ASP A 416 0.10 2.02 10.59
CA ASP A 416 0.24 3.30 9.88
C ASP A 416 1.64 3.52 9.30
N GLY A 417 2.67 3.24 10.12
CA GLY A 417 4.08 3.43 9.77
C GLY A 417 4.47 2.84 8.41
N PRO A 418 3.95 1.67 7.98
CA PRO A 418 4.28 1.10 6.69
C PRO A 418 3.90 1.93 5.46
N SER A 419 2.94 2.86 5.55
CA SER A 419 2.58 3.76 4.46
C SER A 419 3.46 5.02 4.37
N PHE A 420 4.28 5.30 5.39
CA PHE A 420 4.97 6.59 5.51
C PHE A 420 6.01 6.80 4.42
N LYS A 421 6.85 5.79 4.14
CA LYS A 421 7.86 5.87 3.08
C LYS A 421 7.25 6.07 1.70
N GLY A 422 6.09 5.48 1.42
CA GLY A 422 5.36 5.69 0.16
C GLY A 422 4.95 7.15 -0.03
N ALA A 423 4.31 7.73 0.98
CA ALA A 423 3.97 9.15 0.96
C ALA A 423 5.20 10.05 0.84
N HIS A 424 6.32 9.66 1.48
CA HIS A 424 7.60 10.35 1.36
C HIS A 424 8.10 10.40 -0.09
N VAL A 425 8.29 9.24 -0.71
CA VAL A 425 8.88 9.11 -2.05
C VAL A 425 7.95 9.63 -3.14
N ARG A 426 6.62 9.53 -2.97
CA ARG A 426 5.65 10.14 -3.89
C ARG A 426 5.80 11.66 -3.91
N GLY A 427 5.93 12.30 -2.75
CA GLY A 427 6.19 13.73 -2.64
C GLY A 427 7.54 14.14 -3.22
N LEU A 428 8.59 13.37 -2.93
CA LEU A 428 9.93 13.58 -3.46
C LEU A 428 9.99 13.44 -4.99
N ALA A 429 9.29 12.45 -5.56
CA ALA A 429 9.21 12.25 -7.01
C ALA A 429 8.49 13.41 -7.71
N LYS A 430 7.39 13.93 -7.14
CA LYS A 430 6.71 15.12 -7.66
C LYS A 430 7.63 16.36 -7.66
N LEU A 431 8.35 16.59 -6.56
CA LEU A 431 9.35 17.66 -6.50
C LEU A 431 10.46 17.46 -7.53
N ASN A 432 11.00 16.23 -7.61
CA ASN A 432 12.06 15.88 -8.55
C ASN A 432 11.64 16.16 -9.99
N ALA A 433 10.41 15.83 -10.37
CA ALA A 433 9.87 16.10 -11.69
C ALA A 433 9.68 17.61 -11.98
N ALA A 434 9.38 18.41 -10.96
CA ALA A 434 9.22 19.86 -11.08
C ALA A 434 10.56 20.62 -11.14
N LEU A 435 11.65 20.02 -10.67
CA LEU A 435 13.00 20.59 -10.73
C LEU A 435 13.69 20.22 -12.05
N SER A 436 14.21 21.21 -12.76
CA SER A 436 14.82 21.01 -14.08
C SER A 436 16.07 20.13 -14.09
N ASP A 437 16.76 20.02 -12.95
CA ASP A 437 17.98 19.23 -12.78
C ASP A 437 17.72 17.82 -12.20
N HIS A 438 16.47 17.49 -11.85
CA HIS A 438 16.05 16.18 -11.33
C HIS A 438 17.03 15.57 -10.29
N PRO A 439 17.40 16.30 -9.22
CA PRO A 439 18.53 15.96 -8.35
C PRO A 439 18.33 14.69 -7.51
N TYR A 440 17.09 14.20 -7.38
CA TYR A 440 16.74 13.05 -6.53
C TYR A 440 16.58 11.75 -7.31
N THR A 441 16.80 11.75 -8.64
CA THR A 441 16.66 10.57 -9.50
C THR A 441 17.54 9.41 -9.03
N THR A 442 18.84 9.66 -8.80
CA THR A 442 19.79 8.65 -8.33
C THR A 442 19.43 8.12 -6.94
N TYR A 443 18.91 8.99 -6.07
CA TYR A 443 18.45 8.59 -4.74
C TYR A 443 17.28 7.61 -4.84
N LEU A 444 16.22 7.98 -5.58
CA LEU A 444 15.03 7.14 -5.78
C LEU A 444 15.38 5.80 -6.44
N GLN A 445 16.25 5.82 -7.47
CA GLN A 445 16.76 4.61 -8.13
C GLN A 445 17.47 3.68 -7.14
N ARG A 446 18.36 4.22 -6.29
CA ARG A 446 19.05 3.43 -5.26
C ARG A 446 18.08 2.75 -4.30
N GLN A 447 17.03 3.46 -3.85
CA GLN A 447 16.02 2.87 -2.99
C GLN A 447 15.26 1.75 -3.71
N ALA A 448 14.84 2.00 -4.96
CA ALA A 448 14.10 1.03 -5.77
C ALA A 448 14.92 -0.23 -6.08
N ASP A 449 16.19 -0.08 -6.46
CA ASP A 449 17.10 -1.19 -6.71
C ASP A 449 17.33 -2.02 -5.46
N ARG A 450 17.49 -1.37 -4.30
CA ARG A 450 17.68 -2.07 -3.03
C ARG A 450 16.45 -2.85 -2.63
N ALA A 451 15.26 -2.23 -2.67
CA ALA A 451 13.99 -2.89 -2.39
C ALA A 451 13.78 -4.10 -3.31
N PHE A 452 14.01 -3.92 -4.62
CA PHE A 452 13.87 -4.98 -5.62
C PHE A 452 14.80 -6.18 -5.35
N ALA A 453 16.02 -5.91 -4.91
CA ALA A 453 17.03 -6.94 -4.68
C ALA A 453 16.94 -7.62 -3.31
N SER A 454 16.27 -7.04 -2.32
CA SER A 454 16.38 -7.52 -0.93
C SER A 454 15.08 -7.57 -0.13
N ASP A 455 14.00 -7.01 -0.65
CA ASP A 455 12.72 -6.89 0.04
C ASP A 455 11.56 -7.28 -0.90
N ARG A 456 11.70 -8.39 -1.63
CA ARG A 456 10.75 -8.77 -2.68
C ARG A 456 10.54 -10.28 -2.75
N THR A 457 9.28 -10.71 -2.84
CA THR A 457 8.91 -12.12 -3.10
C THR A 457 8.91 -12.44 -4.60
N ALA A 458 8.71 -13.72 -4.96
CA ALA A 458 8.52 -14.14 -6.35
C ALA A 458 7.22 -13.61 -7.00
N MET A 459 6.33 -12.96 -6.23
CA MET A 459 5.11 -12.30 -6.73
C MET A 459 5.25 -10.79 -6.86
N ASP A 460 6.46 -10.23 -6.66
CA ASP A 460 6.67 -8.78 -6.59
C ASP A 460 5.91 -8.11 -5.43
N GLN A 461 5.72 -8.86 -4.34
CA GLN A 461 5.26 -8.31 -3.07
C GLN A 461 6.46 -7.88 -2.22
N TYR A 462 6.32 -6.74 -1.55
CA TYR A 462 7.38 -6.06 -0.80
C TYR A 462 7.02 -5.90 0.67
N GLY A 463 8.05 -5.89 1.53
CA GLY A 463 7.94 -5.61 2.95
C GLY A 463 8.11 -4.13 3.29
N LEU A 464 8.26 -3.86 4.58
CA LEU A 464 8.59 -2.53 5.09
C LEU A 464 10.07 -2.23 4.90
N ARG A 465 10.94 -3.20 5.12
CA ARG A 465 12.39 -3.01 5.19
C ARG A 465 12.99 -3.13 3.82
N TRP A 466 13.02 -2.03 3.07
CA TRP A 466 13.62 -2.00 1.72
C TRP A 466 15.09 -2.48 1.68
N TYR A 467 15.80 -2.47 2.82
CA TYR A 467 17.13 -3.03 2.96
C TYR A 467 17.17 -4.55 3.23
N GLY A 468 16.03 -5.22 3.32
CA GLY A 468 15.87 -6.65 3.60
C GLY A 468 16.26 -7.10 5.02
N PRO A 469 15.94 -8.35 5.39
CA PRO A 469 15.02 -9.23 4.67
C PRO A 469 13.56 -8.76 4.83
N ILE A 470 12.67 -9.33 4.00
CA ILE A 470 11.21 -9.13 4.08
C ILE A 470 10.73 -9.39 5.51
N ASP A 471 9.89 -8.49 6.02
CA ASP A 471 9.21 -8.65 7.31
C ASP A 471 7.84 -9.32 7.13
N THR A 472 6.80 -8.55 6.85
CA THR A 472 5.43 -9.01 6.64
C THR A 472 4.92 -8.46 5.31
N LEU A 473 3.85 -9.05 4.79
CA LEU A 473 3.26 -8.64 3.52
C LEU A 473 1.84 -8.13 3.77
N ASP A 474 1.62 -6.86 3.47
CA ASP A 474 0.33 -6.19 3.57
C ASP A 474 0.22 -5.05 2.54
N ALA A 475 -0.99 -4.52 2.39
CA ALA A 475 -1.30 -3.50 1.41
C ALA A 475 -0.57 -2.18 1.64
N ALA A 476 -0.20 -1.82 2.88
CA ALA A 476 0.49 -0.56 3.18
C ALA A 476 1.97 -0.63 2.80
N ARG A 477 2.64 -1.74 3.13
CA ARG A 477 4.02 -2.03 2.71
C ARG A 477 4.14 -2.08 1.19
N GLN A 478 3.22 -2.80 0.55
CA GLN A 478 3.17 -2.89 -0.91
C GLN A 478 2.92 -1.53 -1.55
N GLN A 479 2.04 -0.70 -0.97
CA GLN A 479 1.74 0.63 -1.47
C GLN A 479 2.97 1.51 -1.43
N SER A 480 3.76 1.45 -0.36
CA SER A 480 5.01 2.20 -0.26
C SER A 480 6.02 1.80 -1.34
N ALA A 481 6.14 0.51 -1.63
CA ALA A 481 7.01 0.04 -2.72
C ALA A 481 6.49 0.47 -4.10
N LEU A 482 5.16 0.46 -4.31
CA LEU A 482 4.55 0.93 -5.56
C LEU A 482 4.79 2.44 -5.78
N ASP A 483 4.58 3.27 -4.76
CA ASP A 483 4.89 4.71 -4.84
C ASP A 483 6.37 4.94 -5.19
N LEU A 484 7.28 4.17 -4.59
CA LEU A 484 8.72 4.25 -4.89
C LEU A 484 9.00 3.92 -6.37
N LEU A 485 8.46 2.82 -6.86
CA LEU A 485 8.71 2.36 -8.22
C LEU A 485 8.09 3.29 -9.26
N ASN A 486 6.90 3.84 -9.00
CA ASN A 486 6.28 4.86 -9.85
C ASN A 486 7.13 6.13 -9.95
N GLY A 487 7.89 6.46 -8.91
CA GLY A 487 8.76 7.64 -8.86
C GLY A 487 10.10 7.50 -9.61
N VAL A 488 10.40 6.32 -10.17
CA VAL A 488 11.66 6.03 -10.86
C VAL A 488 11.41 5.86 -12.37
N PRO A 489 12.25 6.45 -13.25
CA PRO A 489 12.19 6.17 -14.68
C PRO A 489 12.36 4.68 -14.98
N ASP A 490 11.68 4.18 -16.00
CA ASP A 490 11.89 2.80 -16.47
C ASP A 490 13.35 2.60 -16.86
N PRO A 491 14.08 1.61 -16.31
CA PRO A 491 15.41 1.29 -16.79
C PRO A 491 15.43 0.75 -18.23
N GLY A 492 14.27 0.41 -18.82
CA GLY A 492 14.15 -0.08 -20.19
C GLY A 492 14.36 -1.57 -20.33
#